data_AF-A0A101FG65-F1
#
_entry.id   AF-A0A101FG65-F1
#
_cell.length_a   1.000
_cell.length_b   1.000
_cell.length_c   1.000
_cell.angle_alpha   90.00
_cell.angle_beta   90.00
_cell.angle_gamma   90.00
#
_symmetry.space_group_name_H-M   'P 1'
#
loop_
_entity.id
_entity.type
_entity.pdbx_description
1 polymer ?
#
loop_
_entity_poly.entity_id
_entity_poly.type
_entity_poly.pdbx_seq_one_letter_code
_entity_poly.pdbx_strand_id
1 'polypeptide(L)'
;MCCNFRKQATELPICPLFWEEMTDIIIDNNSHLAPHKNYRERFDVTARKENPALRGNAGLLRSDKKPANGKTKKLILVGSPNVGKSVIFNSLTGSYVTVSNYPGTTVEVTRGKGRFYQEVYEVVDTPGMYSLFPITEEERVTRTLLFREKPDVVVHVVDAKNLERMLPLTLQLLEAGLPVILTVNMMDEAEAMGRRIDLLRLSEILGIPVVGTAATSHHGLDLLKKAVVEYVRKRVA
;
A
#
# COMPACT_ATOMS: atom_id res chain seq x y z
N MET A 1 -24.26 -3.79 12.43
CA MET A 1 -24.80 -2.76 11.52
C MET A 1 -23.72 -2.41 10.51
N CYS A 2 -23.80 -2.93 9.28
CA CYS A 2 -22.81 -2.65 8.24
C CYS A 2 -23.03 -1.24 7.69
N CYS A 3 -22.02 -0.38 7.80
CA CYS A 3 -22.04 0.93 7.17
C CYS A 3 -21.87 0.74 5.66
N ASN A 4 -22.93 1.03 4.90
CA ASN A 4 -23.01 0.85 3.46
C ASN A 4 -22.27 2.03 2.78
N PHE A 5 -20.99 1.84 2.44
CA PHE A 5 -20.11 2.86 1.83
C PHE A 5 -20.47 3.24 0.37
N ARG A 6 -21.72 3.04 -0.05
CA ARG A 6 -22.21 3.43 -1.38
C ARG A 6 -23.36 4.42 -1.23
N LYS A 7 -23.08 5.66 -1.64
CA LYS A 7 -23.99 6.81 -1.84
C LYS A 7 -23.98 7.82 -0.69
N GLN A 8 -23.04 8.77 -0.75
CA GLN A 8 -23.33 10.18 -0.99
C GLN A 8 -22.00 10.93 -1.15
N ALA A 9 -21.83 11.57 -2.31
CA ALA A 9 -20.76 12.52 -2.56
C ALA A 9 -21.19 13.88 -1.98
N THR A 10 -20.19 14.68 -1.62
CA THR A 10 -20.23 16.05 -1.06
C THR A 10 -20.55 16.12 0.44
N GLU A 11 -19.58 16.65 1.19
CA GLU A 11 -19.50 16.86 2.65
C GLU A 11 -18.86 15.71 3.45
N LEU A 12 -17.63 15.96 3.93
CA LEU A 12 -16.97 15.15 4.97
C LEU A 12 -17.86 15.20 6.22
N PRO A 13 -18.21 14.03 6.76
CA PRO A 13 -17.44 13.58 7.90
C PRO A 13 -17.04 12.12 7.73
N ILE A 14 -15.74 11.85 7.88
CA ILE A 14 -15.28 10.51 8.28
C ILE A 14 -16.06 10.21 9.56
N CYS A 15 -16.90 9.18 9.53
CA CYS A 15 -17.77 8.85 10.65
C CYS A 15 -16.93 8.76 11.93
N PRO A 16 -17.30 9.42 13.06
CA PRO A 16 -16.55 9.33 14.31
C PRO A 16 -16.24 7.89 14.74
N LEU A 17 -17.15 6.96 14.41
CA LEU A 17 -16.98 5.51 14.63
C LEU A 17 -15.77 4.91 13.90
N PHE A 18 -15.39 5.42 12.73
CA PHE A 18 -14.18 4.97 12.02
C PHE A 18 -12.93 5.29 12.83
N TRP A 19 -12.86 6.47 13.46
CA TRP A 19 -11.71 6.85 14.28
C TRP A 19 -11.67 6.12 15.63
N GLU A 20 -12.82 5.78 16.22
CA GLU A 20 -12.89 4.92 17.40
C GLU A 20 -12.45 3.47 17.10
N GLU A 21 -12.81 2.91 15.94
CA GLU A 21 -12.31 1.58 15.53
C GLU A 21 -10.82 1.59 15.18
N MET A 22 -10.28 2.75 14.77
CA MET A 22 -8.87 2.93 14.46
C MET A 22 -7.97 2.96 15.70
N THR A 23 -8.46 3.43 16.87
CA THR A 23 -7.67 3.46 18.11
C THR A 23 -7.29 2.07 18.62
N ASP A 24 -8.08 1.04 18.31
CA ASP A 24 -7.78 -0.35 18.69
C ASP A 24 -6.73 -1.01 17.78
N ILE A 25 -6.37 -0.38 16.65
CA ILE A 25 -5.39 -0.91 15.69
C ILE A 25 -3.96 -0.68 16.18
N ILE A 26 -3.71 0.43 16.87
CA ILE A 26 -2.41 0.76 17.44
C ILE A 26 -2.40 0.31 18.90
N ILE A 27 -1.68 -0.77 19.18
CA ILE A 27 -1.54 -1.34 20.51
C ILE A 27 -0.24 -0.80 21.11
N ASP A 28 -0.35 0.13 22.06
CA ASP A 28 0.77 0.61 22.84
C ASP A 28 1.05 -0.34 24.02
N ASN A 29 2.30 -0.81 24.13
CA ASN A 29 2.74 -1.72 25.21
C ASN A 29 2.74 -1.09 26.63
N ASN A 30 2.22 0.13 26.82
CA ASN A 30 1.99 0.73 28.14
C ASN A 30 0.71 0.22 28.83
N SER A 31 -0.08 -0.62 28.16
CA SER A 31 -1.15 -1.41 28.79
C SER A 31 -0.58 -2.73 29.32
N HIS A 32 -0.89 -3.09 30.57
CA HIS A 32 -0.36 -4.23 31.34
C HIS A 32 -0.64 -5.63 30.74
N LEU A 33 -0.12 -5.95 29.55
CA LEU A 33 -0.22 -7.27 28.94
C LEU A 33 1.19 -7.80 28.64
N ALA A 34 1.47 -9.00 29.15
CA ALA A 34 2.78 -9.62 29.16
C ALA A 34 3.42 -9.73 27.76
N PRO A 35 4.76 -9.66 27.66
CA PRO A 35 5.47 -9.81 26.40
C PRO A 35 5.29 -11.23 25.86
N HIS A 36 4.43 -11.40 24.85
CA HIS A 36 4.38 -12.64 24.08
C HIS A 36 5.65 -12.77 23.23
N LYS A 37 6.35 -13.90 23.40
CA LYS A 37 7.57 -14.26 22.65
C LYS A 37 7.26 -14.44 21.16
N ASN A 38 8.12 -13.89 20.31
CA ASN A 38 8.18 -13.97 18.84
C ASN A 38 7.10 -13.21 18.03
N TYR A 39 7.23 -11.88 17.99
CA TYR A 39 6.53 -11.01 17.05
C TYR A 39 6.99 -11.22 15.59
N ARG A 40 8.27 -11.58 15.37
CA ARG A 40 8.88 -11.98 14.07
C ARG A 40 8.07 -13.04 13.30
N GLU A 41 7.47 -14.00 13.99
CA GLU A 41 6.65 -15.04 13.38
C GLU A 41 5.23 -14.55 13.03
N ARG A 42 4.70 -13.55 13.75
CA ARG A 42 3.36 -12.97 13.49
C ARG A 42 3.32 -12.11 12.23
N PHE A 43 4.42 -11.42 11.88
CA PHE A 43 4.55 -10.69 10.61
C PHE A 43 4.36 -11.60 9.38
N ASP A 44 4.69 -12.88 9.51
CA ASP A 44 4.59 -13.88 8.45
C ASP A 44 3.27 -14.68 8.53
N VAL A 45 2.67 -14.79 9.72
CA VAL A 45 1.42 -15.55 9.96
C VAL A 45 0.16 -14.77 9.53
N THR A 46 0.12 -13.45 9.63
CA THR A 46 -0.98 -12.64 9.04
C THR A 46 -1.03 -12.73 7.52
N ALA A 47 0.07 -13.14 6.88
CA ALA A 47 0.12 -13.47 5.45
C ALA A 47 -0.24 -14.94 5.13
N ARG A 48 -0.23 -15.85 6.11
CA ARG A 48 -0.56 -17.29 5.93
C ARG A 48 -1.99 -17.66 6.30
N LYS A 49 -2.64 -16.94 7.22
CA LYS A 49 -4.04 -17.17 7.57
C LYS A 49 -4.93 -16.06 7.02
N GLU A 50 -5.60 -16.41 5.91
CA GLU A 50 -6.85 -15.85 5.39
C GLU A 50 -7.12 -14.36 5.65
N ASN A 51 -6.48 -13.48 4.86
CA ASN A 51 -6.98 -12.12 4.70
C ASN A 51 -8.39 -12.15 4.07
N PRO A 52 -9.44 -11.60 4.72
CA PRO A 52 -10.81 -11.60 4.21
C PRO A 52 -10.98 -10.89 2.86
N ALA A 53 -10.22 -9.83 2.59
CA ALA A 53 -10.19 -9.15 1.29
C ALA A 53 -9.56 -10.02 0.18
N LEU A 54 -8.87 -11.10 0.58
CA LEU A 54 -8.34 -12.11 -0.32
C LEU A 54 -9.20 -13.39 -0.38
N ARG A 55 -10.35 -13.47 0.31
CA ARG A 55 -11.26 -14.63 0.25
C ARG A 55 -11.96 -14.72 -1.11
N GLY A 56 -11.35 -15.49 -2.00
CA GLY A 56 -11.98 -16.09 -3.17
C GLY A 56 -11.56 -17.56 -3.22
N ASN A 57 -12.53 -18.47 -3.32
CA ASN A 57 -12.46 -19.93 -3.25
C ASN A 57 -11.04 -20.55 -3.19
N ALA A 58 -10.71 -21.11 -2.02
CA ALA A 58 -9.67 -22.12 -1.86
C ALA A 58 -10.05 -23.37 -2.66
N GLY A 59 -9.75 -23.37 -3.95
CA GLY A 59 -10.16 -24.44 -4.85
C GLY A 59 -9.96 -24.16 -6.31
N LEU A 60 -8.77 -23.70 -6.74
CA LEU A 60 -8.20 -24.04 -8.06
C LEU A 60 -6.74 -23.53 -8.19
N LEU A 61 -5.79 -24.25 -7.61
CA LEU A 61 -4.44 -24.26 -8.18
C LEU A 61 -4.50 -25.14 -9.45
N ARG A 62 -4.96 -24.58 -10.57
CA ARG A 62 -4.84 -25.24 -11.87
C ARG A 62 -4.31 -24.29 -12.94
N SER A 63 -3.19 -24.74 -13.50
CA SER A 63 -2.60 -24.43 -14.80
C SER A 63 -2.17 -23.00 -15.06
N ASP A 64 -0.85 -22.85 -15.19
CA ASP A 64 -0.14 -21.75 -15.81
C ASP A 64 -0.80 -21.33 -17.13
N LYS A 65 -1.58 -20.25 -17.11
CA LYS A 65 -1.85 -19.47 -18.31
C LYS A 65 -0.84 -18.34 -18.36
N LYS A 66 0.10 -18.45 -19.31
CA LYS A 66 0.92 -17.34 -19.79
C LYS A 66 0.01 -16.12 -20.02
N PRO A 67 0.30 -14.95 -19.45
CA PRO A 67 -0.58 -13.80 -19.62
C PRO A 67 -0.71 -13.51 -21.13
N ALA A 68 -1.95 -13.59 -21.61
CA ALA A 68 -2.30 -13.12 -22.93
C ALA A 68 -2.17 -11.58 -22.94
N ASN A 69 -1.54 -11.06 -23.98
CA ASN A 69 -1.14 -9.66 -24.24
C ASN A 69 0.09 -9.12 -23.48
N GLY A 70 1.12 -8.79 -24.27
CA GLY A 70 2.39 -8.18 -23.85
C GLY A 70 2.29 -6.70 -23.44
N LYS A 71 1.26 -6.33 -22.67
CA LYS A 71 1.17 -5.00 -22.05
C LYS A 71 1.87 -5.05 -20.69
N THR A 72 2.92 -4.26 -20.53
CA THR A 72 3.60 -4.07 -19.23
C THR A 72 2.59 -3.49 -18.24
N LYS A 73 2.42 -4.15 -17.09
CA LYS A 73 1.54 -3.68 -16.00
C LYS A 73 2.18 -2.48 -15.32
N LYS A 74 1.39 -1.58 -14.74
CA LYS A 74 1.89 -0.35 -14.11
C LYS A 74 1.59 -0.33 -12.61
N LEU A 75 2.64 -0.15 -11.83
CA LEU A 75 2.61 0.09 -10.39
C LEU A 75 3.08 1.51 -10.12
N ILE A 76 2.27 2.30 -9.42
CA ILE A 76 2.67 3.63 -8.95
C ILE A 76 2.82 3.61 -7.44
N LEU A 77 3.98 4.03 -6.94
CA LEU A 77 4.23 4.24 -5.52
C LEU A 77 3.79 5.65 -5.13
N VAL A 78 2.98 5.75 -4.08
CA VAL A 78 2.55 7.03 -3.50
C VAL A 78 2.73 6.99 -1.99
N GLY A 79 2.82 8.16 -1.37
CA GLY A 79 2.97 8.30 0.07
C GLY A 79 3.54 9.67 0.41
N SER A 80 3.53 10.00 1.70
CA SER A 80 4.18 11.22 2.18
C SER A 80 5.70 11.19 1.93
N PRO A 81 6.36 12.35 1.88
CA PRO A 81 7.82 12.42 1.93
C PRO A 81 8.39 11.58 3.09
N ASN A 82 9.58 11.00 2.88
CA ASN A 82 10.36 10.28 3.90
C ASN A 82 9.74 8.99 4.48
N VAL A 83 8.67 8.43 3.89
CA VAL A 83 8.08 7.14 4.33
C VAL A 83 8.84 5.89 3.85
N GLY A 84 9.99 6.05 3.19
CA GLY A 84 10.78 4.94 2.63
C GLY A 84 10.32 4.45 1.25
N LYS A 85 9.49 5.24 0.55
CA LYS A 85 8.98 4.95 -0.79
C LYS A 85 10.10 4.63 -1.81
N SER A 86 11.18 5.41 -1.84
CA SER A 86 12.31 5.18 -2.76
C SER A 86 13.15 3.95 -2.39
N VAL A 87 13.18 3.54 -1.11
CA VAL A 87 13.82 2.28 -0.67
C VAL A 87 13.02 1.08 -1.19
N ILE A 88 11.70 1.14 -1.09
CA ILE A 88 10.79 0.14 -1.66
C ILE A 88 10.96 0.11 -3.18
N PHE A 89 10.94 1.27 -3.85
CA PHE A 89 11.17 1.39 -5.28
C PHE A 89 12.43 0.64 -5.74
N ASN A 90 13.59 0.98 -5.16
CA ASN A 90 14.87 0.35 -5.50
C ASN A 90 14.85 -1.16 -5.28
N SER A 91 14.20 -1.61 -4.20
CA SER A 91 14.07 -3.03 -3.90
C SER A 91 13.15 -3.79 -4.86
N LEU A 92 12.19 -3.08 -5.49
CA LEU A 92 11.26 -3.66 -6.47
C LEU A 92 11.84 -3.65 -7.90
N THR A 93 12.68 -2.68 -8.27
CA THR A 93 13.18 -2.50 -9.65
C THR A 93 14.61 -2.96 -9.87
N GLY A 94 15.43 -3.07 -8.82
CA GLY A 94 16.86 -3.34 -8.97
C GLY A 94 17.60 -2.19 -9.68
N SER A 95 18.60 -2.52 -10.51
CA SER A 95 19.63 -1.56 -10.97
C SER A 95 19.25 -0.67 -12.15
N TYR A 96 18.24 -1.04 -12.96
CA TYR A 96 17.89 -0.28 -14.17
C TYR A 96 16.71 0.65 -13.90
N VAL A 97 17.03 1.90 -13.58
CA VAL A 97 16.07 2.98 -13.30
C VAL A 97 16.34 4.17 -14.21
N THR A 98 15.30 4.91 -14.57
CA THR A 98 15.36 6.12 -15.37
C THR A 98 14.74 7.24 -14.56
N VAL A 99 15.53 8.28 -14.31
CA VAL A 99 15.06 9.53 -13.70
C VAL A 99 14.85 10.54 -14.81
N SER A 100 13.69 11.19 -14.83
CA SER A 100 13.36 12.20 -15.84
C SER A 100 12.36 13.21 -15.28
N ASN A 101 12.40 14.42 -15.80
CA ASN A 101 11.39 15.43 -15.49
C ASN A 101 10.04 15.06 -16.11
N TYR A 102 8.95 15.25 -15.34
CA TYR A 102 7.61 15.10 -15.88
C TYR A 102 7.35 16.19 -16.95
N PRO A 103 6.71 15.87 -18.09
CA PRO A 103 6.61 16.78 -19.23
C PRO A 103 6.09 18.17 -18.87
N GLY A 104 6.88 19.20 -19.21
CA GLY A 104 6.53 20.60 -18.96
C GLY A 104 6.69 21.06 -17.52
N THR A 105 7.42 20.30 -16.68
CA THR A 105 7.68 20.63 -15.27
C THR A 105 9.15 20.39 -14.93
N THR A 106 9.60 20.90 -13.78
CA THR A 106 10.91 20.57 -13.19
C THR A 106 10.84 19.42 -12.19
N VAL A 107 9.68 18.75 -12.08
CA VAL A 107 9.43 17.70 -11.11
C VAL A 107 9.98 16.37 -11.62
N GLU A 108 10.92 15.80 -10.90
CA GLU A 108 11.53 14.50 -11.22
C GLU A 108 10.56 13.35 -10.92
N VAL A 109 10.53 12.38 -11.82
CA VAL A 109 9.82 11.11 -11.67
C VAL A 109 10.80 9.99 -12.00
N THR A 110 10.86 8.97 -11.13
CA THR A 110 11.74 7.82 -11.34
C THR A 110 10.92 6.63 -11.81
N ARG A 111 11.38 5.95 -12.86
CA ARG A 111 10.74 4.77 -13.43
C ARG A 111 11.72 3.61 -13.49
N GLY A 112 11.23 2.41 -13.27
CA GLY A 112 12.03 1.20 -13.40
C GLY A 112 11.17 0.01 -13.77
N LYS A 113 11.79 -1.13 -14.08
CA LYS A 113 11.07 -2.37 -14.32
C LYS A 113 11.29 -3.32 -13.14
N GLY A 114 10.20 -3.78 -12.53
CA GLY A 114 10.21 -4.83 -11.52
C GLY A 114 9.68 -6.14 -12.08
N ARG A 115 10.34 -7.26 -11.77
CA ARG A 115 9.81 -8.59 -12.06
C ARG A 115 9.22 -9.20 -10.79
N PHE A 116 7.91 -9.40 -10.78
CA PHE A 116 7.19 -10.02 -9.67
C PHE A 116 6.73 -11.40 -10.14
N TYR A 117 7.45 -12.45 -9.71
CA TYR A 117 7.26 -13.81 -10.21
C TYR A 117 7.38 -13.88 -11.75
N GLN A 118 6.31 -14.26 -12.45
CA GLN A 118 6.26 -14.38 -13.91
C GLN A 118 5.79 -13.09 -14.61
N GLU A 119 5.55 -12.01 -13.87
CA GLU A 119 4.96 -10.77 -14.38
C GLU A 119 5.96 -9.61 -14.31
N VAL A 120 5.90 -8.72 -15.31
CA VAL A 120 6.75 -7.52 -15.39
C VAL A 120 5.89 -6.29 -15.18
N TYR A 121 6.33 -5.45 -14.25
CA TYR A 121 5.71 -4.18 -13.90
C TYR A 121 6.64 -3.03 -14.27
N GLU A 122 6.11 -1.98 -14.90
CA GLU A 122 6.68 -0.65 -14.83
C GLU A 122 6.33 -0.10 -13.44
N VAL A 123 7.36 0.16 -12.66
CA VAL A 123 7.24 0.76 -11.33
C VAL A 123 7.59 2.23 -11.46
N VAL A 124 6.75 3.10 -10.91
CA VAL A 124 6.95 4.55 -10.92
C VAL A 124 7.03 5.04 -9.48
N ASP A 125 8.14 5.68 -9.12
CA ASP A 125 8.27 6.44 -7.88
C ASP A 125 7.85 7.89 -8.13
N THR A 126 6.84 8.35 -7.38
CA THR A 126 6.34 9.73 -7.51
C THR A 126 6.92 10.62 -6.42
N PRO A 127 6.90 11.96 -6.60
CA PRO A 127 7.06 12.89 -5.50
C PRO A 127 6.09 12.58 -4.35
N GLY A 128 6.49 13.00 -3.14
CA GLY A 128 5.67 12.83 -1.95
C GLY A 128 4.36 13.61 -2.06
N MET A 129 3.31 13.09 -1.45
CA MET A 129 1.99 13.72 -1.42
C MET A 129 1.33 13.51 -0.06
N TYR A 130 0.61 14.53 0.42
CA TYR A 130 -0.19 14.45 1.64
C TYR A 130 -1.70 14.38 1.38
N SER A 131 -2.14 14.83 0.19
CA SER A 131 -3.56 14.91 -0.18
C SER A 131 -3.75 14.83 -1.69
N LEU A 132 -4.85 14.23 -2.16
CA LEU A 132 -5.29 14.30 -3.55
C LEU A 132 -5.76 15.71 -3.98
N PHE A 133 -5.84 16.66 -3.05
CA PHE A 133 -6.05 18.08 -3.31
C PHE A 133 -4.69 18.80 -3.28
N PRO A 134 -3.97 18.86 -4.42
CA PRO A 134 -2.58 19.28 -4.43
C PRO A 134 -2.43 20.77 -4.15
N ILE A 135 -1.47 21.11 -3.30
CA ILE A 135 -1.05 22.49 -3.04
C ILE A 135 0.31 22.81 -3.66
N THR A 136 1.12 21.79 -3.94
CA THR A 136 2.43 21.93 -4.62
C THR A 136 2.40 21.43 -6.07
N GLU A 137 3.42 21.81 -6.86
CA GLU A 137 3.61 21.29 -8.21
C GLU A 137 3.92 19.79 -8.20
N GLU A 138 4.75 19.34 -7.25
CA GLU A 138 5.06 17.93 -7.01
C GLU A 138 3.79 17.10 -6.79
N GLU A 139 2.90 17.56 -5.91
CA GLU A 139 1.62 16.88 -5.67
C GLU A 139 0.73 16.91 -6.91
N ARG A 140 0.72 18.00 -7.68
CA ARG A 140 -0.03 18.09 -8.94
C ARG A 140 0.46 17.07 -9.96
N VAL A 141 1.77 16.85 -10.06
CA VAL A 141 2.36 15.82 -10.92
C VAL A 141 1.98 14.43 -10.44
N THR A 142 2.14 14.12 -9.15
CA THR A 142 1.73 12.83 -8.57
C THR A 142 0.26 12.53 -8.82
N ARG A 143 -0.63 13.49 -8.60
CA ARG A 143 -2.06 13.36 -8.92
C ARG A 143 -2.28 13.07 -10.40
N THR A 144 -1.60 13.83 -11.27
CA THR A 144 -1.75 13.67 -12.72
C THR A 144 -1.32 12.28 -13.18
N LEU A 145 -0.22 11.73 -12.63
CA LEU A 145 0.24 10.38 -12.89
C LEU A 145 -0.83 9.34 -12.51
N LEU A 146 -1.41 9.44 -11.31
CA LEU A 146 -2.44 8.52 -10.83
C LEU A 146 -3.65 8.44 -11.76
N PHE A 147 -4.15 9.57 -12.26
CA PHE A 147 -5.37 9.59 -13.07
C PHE A 147 -5.14 9.43 -14.57
N ARG A 148 -4.01 9.94 -15.11
CA ARG A 148 -3.73 9.84 -16.56
C ARG A 148 -3.12 8.51 -16.95
N GLU A 149 -2.23 7.96 -16.13
CA GLU A 149 -1.52 6.73 -16.49
C GLU A 149 -2.30 5.46 -16.19
N LYS A 150 -3.40 5.56 -15.45
CA LYS A 150 -4.33 4.48 -15.11
C LYS A 150 -3.57 3.24 -14.61
N PRO A 151 -2.91 3.34 -13.45
CA PRO A 151 -2.11 2.24 -12.91
C PRO A 151 -2.97 1.00 -12.68
N ASP A 152 -2.39 -0.19 -12.89
CA ASP A 152 -3.02 -1.46 -12.54
C ASP A 152 -3.07 -1.64 -11.01
N VAL A 153 -2.12 -1.03 -10.30
CA VAL A 153 -2.05 -1.00 -8.84
C VAL A 153 -1.35 0.27 -8.34
N VAL A 154 -1.86 0.82 -7.25
CA VAL A 154 -1.25 1.91 -6.48
C VAL A 154 -0.76 1.31 -5.17
N VAL A 155 0.53 1.40 -4.90
CA VAL A 155 1.08 1.02 -3.60
C VAL A 155 1.25 2.29 -2.77
N HIS A 156 0.37 2.46 -1.79
CA HIS A 156 0.42 3.57 -0.86
C HIS A 156 1.32 3.20 0.33
N VAL A 157 2.46 3.88 0.45
CA VAL A 157 3.44 3.66 1.52
C VAL A 157 3.17 4.67 2.64
N VAL A 158 3.00 4.16 3.86
CA VAL A 158 2.83 4.95 5.08
C VAL A 158 3.85 4.54 6.13
N ASP A 159 4.22 5.45 7.02
CA ASP A 159 5.10 5.18 8.16
C ASP A 159 4.28 4.63 9.33
N ALA A 160 4.66 3.44 9.82
CA ALA A 160 4.07 2.77 10.98
C ALA A 160 4.02 3.68 12.23
N LYS A 161 5.03 4.54 12.42
CA LYS A 161 5.08 5.46 13.57
C LYS A 161 4.04 6.58 13.48
N ASN A 162 3.54 6.89 12.28
CA ASN A 162 2.68 8.04 12.01
C ASN A 162 1.39 7.63 11.27
N LEU A 163 0.97 6.37 11.44
CA LEU A 163 -0.11 5.75 10.67
C LEU A 163 -1.40 6.59 10.65
N GLU A 164 -1.90 7.01 11.82
CA GLU A 164 -3.15 7.79 11.94
C GLU A 164 -3.14 9.06 11.09
N ARG A 165 -2.00 9.76 11.04
CA ARG A 165 -1.82 11.00 10.29
C ARG A 165 -1.81 10.77 8.78
N MET A 166 -1.40 9.58 8.33
CA MET A 166 -1.23 9.26 6.90
C MET A 166 -2.44 8.52 6.30
N LEU A 167 -3.33 7.97 7.13
CA LEU A 167 -4.54 7.30 6.67
C LEU A 167 -5.56 8.18 5.93
N PRO A 168 -5.71 9.49 6.20
CA PRO A 168 -6.59 10.34 5.39
C PRO A 168 -6.29 10.30 3.89
N LEU A 169 -5.02 10.25 3.49
CA LEU A 169 -4.64 10.08 2.09
C LEU A 169 -5.07 8.70 1.55
N THR A 170 -4.96 7.66 2.37
CA THR A 170 -5.45 6.31 2.00
C THR A 170 -6.92 6.36 1.64
N LEU A 171 -7.75 6.99 2.49
CA LEU A 171 -9.19 7.11 2.24
C LEU A 171 -9.49 7.88 0.95
N GLN A 172 -8.80 9.00 0.71
CA GLN A 172 -8.95 9.76 -0.53
C GLN A 172 -8.61 8.93 -1.79
N LEU A 173 -7.55 8.11 -1.74
CA LEU A 173 -7.18 7.23 -2.84
C LEU A 173 -8.26 6.17 -3.11
N LEU A 174 -8.88 5.63 -2.05
CA LEU A 174 -9.98 4.66 -2.15
C LEU A 174 -11.26 5.29 -2.69
N GLU A 175 -11.63 6.46 -2.19
CA GLU A 175 -12.79 7.23 -2.66
C GLU A 175 -12.65 7.62 -4.14
N ALA A 176 -11.42 7.90 -4.59
CA ALA A 176 -11.10 8.13 -6.00
C ALA A 176 -11.20 6.87 -6.88
N GLY A 177 -11.49 5.69 -6.30
CA GLY A 177 -11.65 4.43 -7.00
C GLY A 177 -10.34 3.79 -7.48
N LEU A 178 -9.20 4.22 -6.93
CA LEU A 178 -7.89 3.71 -7.33
C LEU A 178 -7.65 2.28 -6.82
N PRO A 179 -6.87 1.46 -7.54
CA PRO A 179 -6.53 0.09 -7.12
C PRO A 179 -5.43 0.07 -6.05
N VAL A 180 -5.78 0.39 -4.80
CA VAL A 180 -4.81 0.61 -3.72
C VAL A 180 -4.42 -0.68 -2.96
N ILE A 181 -3.14 -0.82 -2.67
CA ILE A 181 -2.57 -1.68 -1.60
C ILE A 181 -1.87 -0.74 -0.60
N LEU A 182 -2.17 -0.89 0.69
CA LEU A 182 -1.49 -0.13 1.74
C LEU A 182 -0.23 -0.88 2.20
N THR A 183 0.90 -0.19 2.20
CA THR A 183 2.17 -0.70 2.73
C THR A 183 2.54 0.10 3.97
N VAL A 184 2.46 -0.53 5.14
CA VAL A 184 2.83 0.07 6.43
C VAL A 184 4.32 -0.22 6.66
N ASN A 185 5.16 0.75 6.35
CA ASN A 185 6.62 0.65 6.39
C ASN A 185 7.18 1.09 7.75
N MET A 186 8.46 0.80 8.03
CA MET A 186 9.15 1.08 9.30
C MET A 186 8.54 0.34 10.50
N MET A 187 8.06 -0.89 10.27
CA MET A 187 7.48 -1.73 11.33
C MET A 187 8.47 -2.08 12.45
N ASP A 188 9.75 -2.20 12.12
CA ASP A 188 10.86 -2.42 13.06
C ASP A 188 11.06 -1.21 13.98
N GLU A 189 11.00 0.00 13.44
CA GLU A 189 11.09 1.22 14.25
C GLU A 189 9.86 1.40 15.14
N ALA A 190 8.66 1.11 14.64
CA ALA A 190 7.45 1.12 15.47
C ALA A 190 7.54 0.10 16.61
N GLU A 191 8.03 -1.12 16.35
CA GLU A 191 8.25 -2.13 17.38
C GLU A 191 9.28 -1.67 18.43
N ALA A 192 10.38 -1.05 17.99
CA ALA A 192 11.39 -0.48 18.90
C ALA A 192 10.81 0.63 19.80
N MET A 193 9.78 1.34 19.34
CA MET A 193 9.03 2.32 20.13
C MET A 193 7.95 1.69 21.03
N GLY A 194 7.83 0.36 21.05
CA GLY A 194 6.80 -0.34 21.81
C GLY A 194 5.40 -0.26 21.20
N ARG A 195 5.29 0.15 19.93
CA ARG A 195 4.04 0.20 19.17
C ARG A 195 3.84 -1.08 18.38
N ARG A 196 2.62 -1.58 18.40
CA ARG A 196 2.18 -2.72 17.57
C ARG A 196 1.00 -2.28 16.72
N ILE A 197 0.93 -2.80 15.50
CA ILE A 197 -0.12 -2.46 14.54
C ILE A 197 -0.81 -3.74 14.11
N ASP A 198 -2.12 -3.82 14.31
CA ASP A 198 -2.93 -4.92 13.80
C ASP A 198 -3.23 -4.72 12.30
N LEU A 199 -2.30 -5.21 11.47
CA LEU A 199 -2.41 -5.11 10.01
C LEU A 199 -3.62 -5.87 9.45
N LEU A 200 -4.05 -6.95 10.10
CA LEU A 200 -5.21 -7.73 9.65
C LEU A 200 -6.48 -6.91 9.89
N ARG A 201 -6.64 -6.37 11.10
CA ARG A 201 -7.78 -5.53 11.43
C ARG A 201 -7.83 -4.27 10.56
N LEU A 202 -6.68 -3.65 10.31
CA LEU A 202 -6.58 -2.51 9.38
C LEU A 202 -7.00 -2.90 7.96
N SER A 203 -6.64 -4.09 7.50
CA SER A 203 -7.06 -4.61 6.18
C SER A 203 -8.57 -4.84 6.11
N GLU A 204 -9.17 -5.36 7.18
CA GLU A 204 -10.62 -5.56 7.27
C GLU A 204 -11.39 -4.24 7.24
N ILE A 205 -10.95 -3.25 8.03
CA ILE A 205 -11.59 -1.94 8.14
C ILE A 205 -11.50 -1.18 6.82
N LEU A 206 -10.31 -1.15 6.20
CA LEU A 206 -10.10 -0.43 4.93
C LEU A 206 -10.64 -1.17 3.70
N GLY A 207 -10.89 -2.48 3.81
CA GLY A 207 -11.34 -3.31 2.68
C GLY A 207 -10.31 -3.49 1.57
N ILE A 208 -9.02 -3.24 1.86
CA ILE A 208 -7.90 -3.39 0.92
C ILE A 208 -6.79 -4.26 1.50
N PRO A 209 -5.91 -4.84 0.67
CA PRO A 209 -4.72 -5.51 1.17
C PRO A 209 -3.80 -4.53 1.92
N VAL A 210 -3.35 -4.94 3.10
CA VAL A 210 -2.37 -4.22 3.93
C VAL A 210 -1.15 -5.12 4.11
N VAL A 211 0.04 -4.58 3.87
CA VAL A 211 1.32 -5.29 4.01
C VAL A 211 2.25 -4.49 4.92
N GLY A 212 2.80 -5.15 5.95
CA GLY A 212 3.83 -4.55 6.79
C GLY A 212 5.22 -4.74 6.19
N THR A 213 6.05 -3.70 6.20
CA THR A 213 7.43 -3.77 5.71
C THR A 213 8.42 -3.11 6.66
N ALA A 214 9.66 -3.60 6.62
CA ALA A 214 10.84 -2.89 7.09
C ALA A 214 11.82 -2.87 5.92
N ALA A 215 11.66 -1.88 5.03
CA ALA A 215 12.29 -1.88 3.72
C ALA A 215 13.83 -1.87 3.78
N THR A 216 14.40 -1.18 4.77
CA THR A 216 15.85 -1.14 5.06
C THR A 216 16.42 -2.51 5.42
N SER A 217 15.61 -3.34 6.08
CA SER A 217 15.95 -4.72 6.48
C SER A 217 15.44 -5.76 5.46
N HIS A 218 14.95 -5.33 4.29
CA HIS A 218 14.35 -6.15 3.24
C HIS A 218 13.18 -7.05 3.66
N HIS A 219 12.57 -6.80 4.83
CA HIS A 219 11.44 -7.59 5.33
C HIS A 219 10.12 -7.12 4.73
N GLY A 220 9.25 -8.08 4.38
CA GLY A 220 7.90 -7.84 3.84
C GLY A 220 7.85 -7.51 2.34
N LEU A 221 8.99 -7.35 1.67
CA LEU A 221 9.03 -6.99 0.25
C LEU A 221 8.51 -8.11 -0.68
N ASP A 222 8.81 -9.37 -0.38
CA ASP A 222 8.27 -10.49 -1.16
C ASP A 222 6.78 -10.70 -0.92
N LEU A 223 6.30 -10.40 0.29
CA LEU A 223 4.86 -10.36 0.59
C LEU A 223 4.16 -9.24 -0.21
N LEU A 224 4.79 -8.07 -0.31
CA LEU A 224 4.29 -6.97 -1.14
C LEU A 224 4.20 -7.38 -2.62
N LYS A 225 5.24 -8.00 -3.17
CA LYS A 225 5.23 -8.51 -4.56
C LYS A 225 4.11 -9.53 -4.78
N LYS A 226 3.90 -10.44 -3.83
CA LYS A 226 2.81 -11.43 -3.87
C LYS A 226 1.44 -10.76 -3.84
N ALA A 227 1.22 -9.84 -2.90
CA ALA A 227 -0.03 -9.09 -2.77
C ALA A 227 -0.36 -8.30 -4.05
N VAL A 228 0.64 -7.66 -4.67
CA VAL A 228 0.49 -6.97 -5.95
C VAL A 228 0.00 -7.92 -7.05
N VAL A 229 0.65 -9.07 -7.23
CA VAL A 229 0.28 -10.02 -8.30
C VAL A 229 -1.12 -10.57 -8.07
N GLU A 230 -1.45 -10.98 -6.84
CA GLU A 230 -2.77 -11.51 -6.51
C GLU A 230 -3.88 -10.46 -6.68
N TYR A 231 -3.65 -9.23 -6.21
CA TYR A 231 -4.61 -8.15 -6.30
C TYR A 231 -4.90 -7.77 -7.76
N VAL A 232 -3.86 -7.61 -8.59
CA VAL A 232 -4.03 -7.26 -10.00
C VAL A 232 -4.74 -8.39 -10.77
N ARG A 233 -4.41 -9.66 -10.51
CA ARG A 233 -5.10 -10.80 -11.15
C ARG A 233 -6.60 -10.82 -10.82
N LYS A 234 -6.97 -10.58 -9.55
CA LYS A 234 -8.37 -10.57 -9.12
C LYS A 234 -9.20 -9.45 -9.72
N ARG A 235 -8.59 -8.31 -10.06
CA ARG A 235 -9.30 -7.18 -10.68
C ARG A 235 -9.53 -7.34 -12.19
N VAL A 236 -8.78 -8.22 -12.83
CA VAL A 236 -8.88 -8.51 -14.28
C VAL A 236 -9.80 -9.71 -14.54
N ALA A 237 -9.97 -10.60 -13.56
CA ALA A 237 -10.87 -11.75 -13.61
C ALA A 237 -12.33 -11.34 -13.41
#